data_AF-A0A660A8D3-F1
#
_entry.id   AF-A0A660A8D3-F1
#
_cell.length_a   1.000
_cell.length_b   1.000
_cell.length_c   1.000
_cell.angle_alpha   90.00
_cell.angle_beta   90.00
_cell.angle_gamma   90.00
#
_symmetry.space_group_name_H-M   'P 1'
#
loop_
_entity.id
_entity.type
_entity.pdbx_description
1 polymer ?
#
loop_
_entity_poly.entity_id
_entity_poly.type
_entity_poly.pdbx_seq_one_letter_code
_entity_poly.pdbx_strand_id
1 'polypeptide(L)'
;MSQFYSTGELANLAGVSIRTVQYYDQRGILIPTALTAGGRRLYTDSDLEQLRMICFLRDLGFSIAGHTPRTRKLTCSHCHQKSYCLELAKEDTVSRG
;
A
#
# COMPACT_ATOMS: atom_id res chain seq x y z
N MET A 1 -20.75 9.06 9.21
CA MET A 1 -19.89 10.25 9.36
C MET A 1 -18.47 9.77 9.13
N SER A 2 -17.83 10.19 8.06
CA SER A 2 -16.43 9.82 7.78
C SER A 2 -15.52 10.63 8.71
N GLN A 3 -14.77 9.94 9.57
CA GLN A 3 -13.79 10.59 10.43
C GLN A 3 -12.50 10.82 9.63
N PHE A 4 -11.84 11.95 9.87
CA PHE A 4 -10.52 12.23 9.29
C PHE A 4 -9.43 11.91 10.30
N TYR A 5 -8.37 11.27 9.81
CA TYR A 5 -7.19 10.88 10.57
C TYR A 5 -5.94 11.54 10.00
N SER A 6 -5.07 11.99 10.89
CA SER A 6 -3.69 12.35 10.54
C SER A 6 -2.87 11.09 10.22
N THR A 7 -1.71 11.26 9.56
CA THR A 7 -0.78 10.14 9.29
C THR A 7 -0.40 9.36 10.56
N GLY A 8 -0.25 10.05 11.70
CA GLY A 8 0.10 9.45 12.98
C GLY A 8 -1.04 8.63 13.58
N GLU A 9 -2.26 9.17 13.56
CA GLU A 9 -3.46 8.45 14.02
C GLU A 9 -3.74 7.24 13.15
N LEU A 10 -3.64 7.37 11.83
CA LEU A 10 -3.81 6.26 10.90
C LEU A 10 -2.81 5.14 11.15
N ALA A 11 -1.53 5.48 11.37
CA ALA A 11 -0.49 4.52 11.67
C ALA A 11 -0.80 3.75 12.97
N ASN A 12 -1.24 4.45 14.00
CA ASN A 12 -1.62 3.85 15.28
C ASN A 12 -2.83 2.91 15.12
N LEU A 13 -3.87 3.34 14.41
CA LEU A 13 -5.09 2.55 14.17
C LEU A 13 -4.86 1.31 13.29
N ALA A 14 -3.88 1.35 12.41
CA ALA A 14 -3.47 0.23 11.56
C ALA A 14 -2.38 -0.64 12.19
N GLY A 15 -1.84 -0.27 13.36
CA GLY A 15 -0.77 -1.02 14.03
C GLY A 15 0.56 -1.01 13.26
N VAL A 16 0.83 0.03 12.48
CA VAL A 16 2.05 0.17 11.68
C VAL A 16 2.83 1.42 12.06
N SER A 17 4.09 1.48 11.63
CA SER A 17 4.90 2.69 11.82
C SER A 17 4.41 3.83 10.92
N ILE A 18 4.59 5.08 11.36
CA ILE A 18 4.35 6.27 10.53
C ILE A 18 5.15 6.18 9.21
N ARG A 19 6.37 5.63 9.27
CA ARG A 19 7.24 5.42 8.11
C ARG A 19 6.60 4.48 7.08
N THR A 20 5.87 3.47 7.52
CA THR A 20 5.13 2.54 6.64
C THR A 20 4.02 3.26 5.89
N VAL A 21 3.25 4.12 6.58
CA VAL A 21 2.21 4.93 5.93
C VAL A 21 2.82 5.90 4.91
N GLN A 22 3.89 6.60 5.29
CA GLN A 22 4.62 7.50 4.39
C GLN A 22 5.22 6.77 3.19
N TYR A 23 5.72 5.55 3.38
CA TYR A 23 6.22 4.72 2.30
C TYR A 23 5.13 4.40 1.28
N TYR A 24 3.94 4.00 1.73
CA TYR A 24 2.82 3.72 0.83
C TYR A 24 2.28 4.98 0.15
N ASP A 25 2.27 6.12 0.85
CA ASP A 25 1.93 7.43 0.27
C ASP A 25 2.89 7.85 -0.84
N GLN A 26 4.20 7.83 -0.58
CA GLN A 26 5.22 8.20 -1.57
C GLN A 26 5.21 7.33 -2.83
N ARG A 27 4.81 6.06 -2.70
CA ARG A 27 4.70 5.13 -3.83
C ARG A 27 3.32 5.15 -4.50
N GLY A 28 2.39 5.98 -4.02
CA GLY A 28 1.03 6.09 -4.55
C GLY A 28 0.17 4.85 -4.30
N ILE A 29 0.53 4.03 -3.31
CA ILE A 29 -0.20 2.80 -2.93
C ILE A 29 -1.35 3.17 -1.98
N LEU A 30 -1.14 4.15 -1.10
CA LEU A 30 -2.17 4.70 -0.21
C LEU A 30 -2.22 6.21 -0.43
N ILE A 31 -3.30 6.70 -1.05
CA ILE A 31 -3.43 8.11 -1.41
C ILE A 31 -4.32 8.77 -0.34
N PRO A 32 -3.90 9.90 0.26
CA PRO A 32 -4.73 10.60 1.22
C PRO A 32 -5.98 11.16 0.53
N THR A 33 -7.14 10.97 1.16
CA THR A 33 -8.41 11.51 0.65
C THR A 33 -8.40 13.04 0.55
N ALA A 34 -7.72 13.73 1.47
CA ALA A 34 -7.64 15.18 1.46
C ALA A 34 -6.30 15.72 1.98
N LEU A 35 -6.02 16.97 1.62
CA LEU A 35 -4.94 17.75 2.20
C LEU A 35 -5.54 18.94 2.94
N THR A 36 -5.00 19.26 4.12
CA THR A 36 -5.36 20.49 4.82
C THR A 36 -4.77 21.70 4.09
N ALA A 37 -5.29 22.91 4.38
CA ALA A 37 -4.73 24.16 3.88
C ALA A 37 -3.23 24.36 4.22
N GLY A 38 -2.74 23.69 5.27
CA GLY A 38 -1.33 23.68 5.67
C GLY A 38 -0.50 22.53 5.07
N GLY A 39 -1.02 21.81 4.07
CA GLY A 39 -0.33 20.71 3.41
C GLY A 39 -0.22 19.42 4.25
N ARG A 40 -1.00 19.28 5.31
CA ARG A 40 -1.04 18.03 6.10
C ARG A 40 -1.95 17.02 5.42
N ARG A 41 -1.56 15.74 5.46
CA ARG A 41 -2.32 14.63 4.88
C ARG A 41 -3.46 14.23 5.81
N LEU A 42 -4.65 14.10 5.24
CA LEU A 42 -5.84 13.60 5.91
C LEU A 42 -6.31 12.32 5.23
N TYR A 43 -6.57 11.33 6.06
CA TYR A 43 -7.05 10.02 5.65
C TYR A 43 -8.45 9.79 6.21
N THR A 44 -9.24 8.96 5.57
CA THR A 44 -10.58 8.57 6.04
C THR A 44 -10.61 7.15 6.56
N ASP A 45 -11.76 6.71 7.09
CA ASP A 45 -11.99 5.31 7.45
C ASP A 45 -11.76 4.35 6.27
N SER A 46 -12.10 4.75 5.04
CA SER A 46 -11.84 3.96 3.83
C SER A 46 -10.34 3.76 3.59
N ASP A 47 -9.53 4.79 3.83
CA ASP A 47 -8.07 4.71 3.71
C ASP A 47 -7.47 3.79 4.77
N LEU A 48 -8.06 3.78 5.98
CA LEU A 48 -7.67 2.88 7.06
C LEU A 48 -7.95 1.42 6.70
N GLU A 49 -9.14 1.13 6.14
CA GLU A 49 -9.48 -0.22 5.66
C GLU A 49 -8.52 -0.67 4.54
N GLN A 50 -8.21 0.21 3.60
CA GLN A 50 -7.24 -0.08 2.54
C GLN A 50 -5.85 -0.38 3.12
N LEU A 51 -5.37 0.42 4.08
CA LEU A 51 -4.09 0.19 4.74
C LEU A 51 -4.06 -1.14 5.51
N ARG A 52 -5.16 -1.50 6.20
CA ARG A 52 -5.30 -2.79 6.88
C ARG A 52 -5.26 -3.95 5.90
N MET A 53 -5.95 -3.83 4.76
CA MET A 53 -5.92 -4.86 3.72
C MET A 53 -4.52 -5.03 3.12
N ILE A 54 -3.81 -3.92 2.86
CA ILE A 54 -2.41 -3.95 2.41
C ILE A 54 -1.52 -4.68 3.43
N CYS A 55 -1.68 -4.39 4.72
CA CYS A 55 -0.90 -5.05 5.77
C CYS A 55 -1.24 -6.53 5.86
N PHE A 56 -2.53 -6.89 5.81
CA PHE A 56 -2.98 -8.28 5.82
C PHE A 56 -2.41 -9.08 4.65
N LEU A 57 -2.44 -8.52 3.43
CA LEU A 57 -1.86 -9.16 2.25
C LEU A 57 -0.34 -9.32 2.40
N ARG A 58 0.36 -8.30 2.92
CA ARG A 58 1.79 -8.39 3.21
C ARG A 58 2.12 -9.51 4.20
N ASP A 59 1.32 -9.63 5.26
CA ASP A 59 1.54 -10.63 6.31
C ASP A 59 1.23 -12.06 5.82
N LEU A 60 0.35 -12.20 4.81
CA LEU A 60 0.13 -13.45 4.08
C LEU A 60 1.24 -13.81 3.06
N GLY A 61 2.30 -13.00 2.98
CA GLY A 61 3.41 -13.23 2.04
C GLY A 61 3.18 -12.65 0.65
N PHE A 62 2.14 -11.83 0.43
CA PHE A 62 2.03 -11.05 -0.81
C PHE A 62 2.96 -9.84 -0.71
N SER A 63 4.12 -9.92 -1.36
CA SER A 63 5.03 -8.79 -1.43
C SER A 63 4.50 -7.75 -2.43
N ILE A 64 4.52 -6.47 -2.04
CA ILE A 64 4.37 -5.37 -3.00
C ILE A 64 5.71 -5.22 -3.72
N ALA A 65 5.97 -6.14 -4.64
CA ALA A 65 7.17 -6.10 -5.47
C ALA A 65 7.08 -4.90 -6.42
N GLY A 66 8.16 -4.12 -6.49
CA GLY A 66 8.30 -3.12 -7.54
C GLY A 66 8.46 -3.84 -8.89
N HIS A 67 7.74 -3.37 -9.91
CA HIS A 67 7.89 -3.85 -11.28
C HIS A 67 9.32 -3.58 -11.79
N THR A 68 10.17 -4.60 -11.76
CA THR A 68 11.38 -4.61 -12.60
C THR A 68 10.99 -4.86 -14.07
N PRO A 69 11.68 -4.27 -15.07
CA PRO A 69 11.35 -4.41 -16.49
C PRO A 69 11.30 -5.83 -17.07
N ARG A 70 11.61 -6.86 -16.26
CA ARG A 70 11.68 -8.27 -16.63
C ARG A 70 10.38 -9.04 -16.38
N THR A 71 9.46 -8.56 -15.54
CA THR A 71 8.14 -9.19 -15.35
C THR A 71 7.16 -8.64 -16.40
N ARG A 72 6.43 -9.54 -17.07
CA ARG A 72 5.58 -9.24 -18.25
C ARG A 72 4.63 -8.07 -17.97
N LYS A 73 4.73 -7.03 -18.79
CA LYS A 73 3.81 -5.88 -18.81
C LYS A 73 2.37 -6.38 -19.03
N LEU A 74 1.55 -6.41 -18.00
CA LEU A 74 0.10 -6.57 -18.15
C LEU A 74 -0.56 -5.20 -18.14
N THR A 75 -1.34 -4.93 -19.18
CA THR A 75 -2.16 -3.73 -19.30
C THR A 75 -3.56 -4.09 -18.82
N CYS A 76 -4.09 -3.38 -17.83
CA CYS A 76 -5.45 -3.63 -17.34
C CYS A 76 -6.46 -3.44 -18.48
N SER A 77 -7.30 -4.43 -18.78
CA SER A 77 -8.28 -4.37 -19.89
C SER A 77 -9.44 -3.41 -19.63
N HIS A 78 -9.57 -2.91 -18.39
CA HIS A 78 -10.71 -2.09 -17.96
C HIS A 78 -10.35 -0.60 -17.86
N CYS A 79 -9.16 -0.26 -17.36
CA CYS A 79 -8.72 1.13 -17.23
C CYS A 79 -7.47 1.47 -18.05
N HIS A 80 -6.91 0.50 -18.78
CA HIS A 80 -5.70 0.62 -19.60
C HIS A 80 -4.44 1.10 -18.86
N GLN A 81 -4.48 1.19 -17.54
CA GLN A 81 -3.31 1.54 -16.73
C GLN A 81 -2.36 0.35 -16.56
N LYS A 82 -1.08 0.68 -16.48
CA LYS A 82 0.00 -0.24 -16.10
C LYS A 82 0.16 -0.14 -14.59
N SER A 83 -0.20 -1.19 -13.87
CA SER A 83 -0.26 -1.17 -12.40
C SER A 83 0.34 -2.44 -11.77
N TYR A 84 0.66 -2.38 -10.48
CA TYR A 84 1.30 -3.42 -9.67
C TYR A 84 0.45 -4.72 -9.63
N CYS A 85 1.04 -5.87 -9.95
CA CYS A 85 0.41 -7.17 -9.71
C CYS A 85 0.73 -7.63 -8.27
N LEU A 86 -0.27 -8.16 -7.57
CA LEU A 86 -0.07 -8.96 -6.36
C LEU A 86 0.54 -10.31 -6.78
N GLU A 87 1.87 -10.41 -6.80
CA GLU A 87 2.54 -11.71 -6.98
C GLU A 87 2.69 -12.40 -5.62
N LEU A 88 2.45 -13.72 -5.60
CA LEU A 88 2.85 -14.58 -4.49
C LEU A 88 4.37 -14.47 -4.35
N ALA A 89 4.89 -14.05 -3.19
CA ALA A 89 6.32 -14.15 -2.94
C ALA A 89 6.67 -15.63 -2.99
N LYS A 90 7.40 -16.08 -4.02
CA LYS A 90 8.00 -17.41 -3.99
C LYS A 90 8.93 -17.42 -2.79
N GLU A 91 8.66 -18.32 -1.86
CA GLU A 91 9.62 -18.67 -0.83
C GLU A 91 10.86 -19.23 -1.53
N ASP A 92 11.92 -18.43 -1.60
CA ASP A 92 13.26 -18.90 -1.93
C ASP A 92 13.70 -19.82 -0.78
N THR A 93 13.27 -21.08 -0.84
CA THR A 93 13.93 -22.15 -0.10
C THR A 93 15.32 -22.27 -0.67
N VAL A 94 16.26 -21.53 -0.06
CA VAL A 94 17.70 -21.76 -0.21
C VAL A 94 17.96 -23.17 0.33
N SER A 95 17.84 -24.16 -0.56
CA SER A 95 18.43 -25.47 -0.37
C SER A 95 19.95 -25.30 -0.45
N ARG A 96 20.56 -25.02 0.71
CA ARG A 96 21.96 -25.35 0.94
C ARG A 96 22.07 -26.88 0.99
N GLY A 97 22.52 -27.45 -0.12
CA GLY A 97 23.01 -28.83 -0.23
C GLY A 97 24.30 -28.80 -1.03
#